data_AF-A0AA39K528-F1
#
_entry.id   AF-A0AA39K528-F1
#
_cell.length_a   1.000
_cell.length_b   1.000
_cell.length_c   1.000
_cell.angle_alpha   90.00
_cell.angle_beta   90.00
_cell.angle_gamma   90.00
#
_symmetry.space_group_name_H-M   'P 1'
#
loop_
_entity.id
_entity.type
_entity.pdbx_description
1 polymer ?
#
loop_
_entity_poly.entity_id
_entity_poly.type
_entity_poly.pdbx_seq_one_letter_code
_entity_poly.pdbx_strand_id
1 'polypeptide(L)'
;MPTYTVLKDAKGRSTALVEWQSHPLVELRGVISKQKAGDWLRLSQDKASRTMDVCGTRYLWIPQEQYINLYSSGSSPRLLARICRGHGTITLDIAAEAMQLGLLEAAIIATMLLQCGQNID
;
A
#
# COMPACT_ATOMS: atom_id res chain seq x y z
N MET A 1 16.36 18.81 -4.14
CA MET A 1 15.57 18.18 -5.22
C MET A 1 14.72 17.09 -4.60
N PRO A 2 13.48 16.86 -5.06
CA PRO A 2 12.67 15.75 -4.56
C PRO A 2 13.36 14.43 -4.89
N THR A 3 13.30 13.48 -3.96
CA THR A 3 13.77 12.11 -4.22
C THR A 3 12.57 11.30 -4.70
N TYR A 4 12.78 10.39 -5.64
CA TYR A 4 11.69 9.58 -6.20
C TYR A 4 11.99 8.10 -6.07
N THR A 5 10.97 7.32 -5.70
CA THR A 5 10.97 5.86 -5.92
C THR A 5 9.98 5.54 -7.04
N VAL A 6 10.44 4.80 -8.05
CA VAL A 6 9.62 4.41 -9.20
C VAL A 6 9.46 2.89 -9.21
N LEU A 7 8.21 2.42 -9.21
CA LEU A 7 7.92 1.01 -9.48
C LEU A 7 7.79 0.81 -10.99
N LYS A 8 8.51 -0.18 -11.51
CA LYS A 8 8.46 -0.57 -12.91
C LYS A 8 8.00 -2.01 -13.04
N ASP A 9 7.23 -2.30 -14.08
CA ASP A 9 6.89 -3.66 -14.45
C ASP A 9 8.07 -4.38 -15.15
N ALA A 10 7.86 -5.67 -15.47
CA ALA A 10 8.86 -6.49 -16.16
C ALA A 10 9.24 -5.96 -17.56
N LYS A 11 8.43 -5.07 -18.16
CA LYS A 11 8.71 -4.40 -19.45
C LYS A 11 9.40 -3.05 -19.27
N GLY A 12 9.75 -2.67 -18.04
CA GLY A 12 10.39 -1.40 -17.71
C GLY A 12 9.44 -0.19 -17.68
N ARG A 13 8.13 -0.40 -17.79
CA ARG A 13 7.13 0.69 -17.76
C ARG A 13 6.88 1.09 -16.32
N SER A 14 6.89 2.40 -16.04
CA SER A 14 6.53 2.92 -14.72
C SER A 14 5.05 2.66 -14.44
N THR A 15 4.77 1.93 -13.37
CA THR A 15 3.42 1.61 -12.89
C THR A 15 3.02 2.43 -11.66
N ALA A 16 4.01 2.86 -10.88
CA ALA A 16 3.77 3.73 -9.73
C ALA A 16 4.96 4.63 -9.43
N LEU A 17 4.70 5.72 -8.71
CA LEU A 17 5.66 6.72 -8.29
C LEU A 17 5.39 7.09 -6.82
N VAL A 18 6.45 7.18 -6.03
CA VAL A 18 6.45 7.93 -4.77
C VAL A 18 7.42 9.09 -4.90
N GLU A 19 6.92 10.29 -4.66
CA GLU A 19 7.71 11.51 -4.55
C GLU A 19 7.92 11.85 -3.07
N TRP A 20 9.18 11.76 -2.64
CA TRP A 20 9.58 11.99 -1.26
C TRP A 20 9.79 13.48 -1.00
N GLN A 21 9.04 13.97 -0.02
CA GLN A 21 9.06 15.32 0.52
C GLN A 21 8.45 15.27 1.94
N SER A 22 8.22 16.42 2.58
CA SER A 22 7.66 16.48 3.94
C SER A 22 6.34 15.71 4.10
N HIS A 23 5.50 15.73 3.07
CA HIS A 23 4.29 14.88 2.94
C HIS A 23 4.38 14.14 1.60
N PRO A 24 4.81 12.87 1.58
CA PRO A 24 5.06 12.14 0.34
C PRO A 24 3.84 12.13 -0.58
N LEU A 25 4.06 12.23 -1.89
CA LEU A 25 3.02 12.06 -2.88
C LEU A 25 3.13 10.67 -3.50
N VAL A 26 1.99 10.07 -3.82
CA VAL A 26 1.88 8.75 -4.45
C VAL A 26 1.01 8.83 -5.69
N GLU A 27 1.41 8.10 -6.72
CA GLU A 27 0.67 7.93 -7.97
C GLU A 27 0.76 6.47 -8.41
N LEU A 28 -0.38 5.86 -8.77
CA LEU A 28 -0.43 4.54 -9.40
C LEU A 28 -1.15 4.66 -10.74
N ARG A 29 -0.44 4.39 -11.81
CA ARG A 29 -0.91 4.64 -13.17
C ARG A 29 -2.16 3.82 -13.47
N GLY A 30 -3.26 4.50 -13.78
CA GLY A 30 -4.55 3.87 -14.07
C GLY A 30 -5.34 3.41 -12.84
N VAL A 31 -4.81 3.66 -11.62
CA VAL A 31 -5.45 3.25 -10.37
C VAL A 31 -5.77 4.46 -9.49
N ILE A 32 -4.78 5.30 -9.19
CA ILE A 32 -4.97 6.56 -8.45
C ILE A 32 -4.20 7.69 -9.12
N SER A 33 -4.84 8.86 -9.19
CA SER A 33 -4.17 10.11 -9.52
C SER A 33 -3.18 10.49 -8.41
N LYS A 34 -2.18 11.31 -8.76
CA LYS A 34 -1.18 11.80 -7.81
C LYS A 34 -1.84 12.54 -6.64
N GLN A 35 -1.60 12.06 -5.43
CA GLN A 35 -2.18 12.60 -4.19
C GLN A 35 -1.23 12.37 -3.01
N LYS A 36 -1.54 12.90 -1.83
CA LYS A 36 -0.72 12.65 -0.63
C LYS A 36 -0.82 11.17 -0.23
N ALA A 37 0.30 10.60 0.21
CA ALA A 37 0.36 9.23 0.69
C ALA A 37 -0.58 9.00 1.88
N GLY A 38 -0.62 9.92 2.84
CA GLY A 38 -1.56 9.86 3.99
C GLY A 38 -3.03 10.00 3.59
N ASP A 39 -3.36 10.67 2.47
CA ASP A 39 -4.75 10.75 1.99
C ASP A 39 -5.19 9.42 1.37
N TRP A 40 -4.28 8.74 0.66
CA TRP A 40 -4.53 7.44 0.02
C TRP A 40 -4.46 6.26 1.01
N LEU A 41 -3.50 6.26 1.94
CA LEU A 41 -3.33 5.28 3.03
C LEU A 41 -3.75 5.90 4.36
N ARG A 42 -5.02 6.26 4.44
CA ARG A 42 -5.58 7.05 5.54
C ARG A 42 -5.52 6.32 6.87
N LEU A 43 -4.84 6.90 7.85
CA LEU A 43 -4.84 6.43 9.22
C LEU A 43 -6.23 6.60 9.87
N SER A 44 -6.73 5.56 10.52
CA SER A 44 -7.95 5.66 11.32
C SER A 44 -7.74 6.54 12.56
N GLN A 45 -8.80 7.14 13.09
CA GLN A 45 -8.71 8.04 14.25
C GLN A 45 -8.11 7.36 15.49
N ASP A 46 -8.42 6.08 15.69
CA ASP A 46 -7.87 5.23 16.75
C ASP A 46 -6.45 4.73 16.46
N LYS A 47 -5.88 5.08 15.30
CA LYS A 47 -4.57 4.65 14.79
C LYS A 47 -4.39 3.13 14.71
N ALA A 48 -5.50 2.37 14.71
CA ALA A 48 -5.48 0.91 14.68
C ALA A 48 -5.42 0.32 13.27
N SER A 49 -5.68 1.12 12.23
CA SER A 49 -5.69 0.66 10.85
C SER A 49 -5.38 1.77 9.86
N ARG A 50 -5.03 1.41 8.63
CA ARG A 50 -5.00 2.31 7.49
C ARG A 50 -5.97 1.84 6.41
N THR A 51 -6.75 2.75 5.86
CA THR A 51 -7.69 2.47 4.77
C THR A 51 -7.09 2.90 3.45
N MET A 52 -7.26 2.10 2.40
CA MET A 52 -6.96 2.49 1.02
C MET A 52 -8.13 2.18 0.09
N ASP A 53 -8.34 3.05 -0.88
CA ASP A 53 -9.32 2.84 -1.95
C ASP A 53 -8.57 2.54 -3.26
N VAL A 54 -8.93 1.43 -3.91
CA VAL A 54 -8.34 0.95 -5.17
C VAL A 54 -9.48 0.54 -6.11
N CYS A 55 -9.54 1.12 -7.31
CA CYS A 55 -10.59 0.86 -8.30
C CYS A 55 -12.02 1.01 -7.73
N GLY A 56 -12.24 1.97 -6.82
CA GLY A 56 -13.53 2.20 -6.17
C GLY A 56 -13.88 1.22 -5.05
N THR A 57 -13.00 0.26 -4.73
CA THR A 57 -13.18 -0.69 -3.62
C THR A 57 -12.27 -0.32 -2.46
N ARG A 58 -12.80 -0.45 -1.24
CA ARG A 58 -12.09 -0.12 -0.01
C ARG A 58 -11.41 -1.35 0.60
N TYR A 59 -10.21 -1.14 1.13
CA TYR A 59 -9.41 -2.15 1.80
C TYR A 59 -8.79 -1.60 3.08
N LEU A 60 -8.51 -2.48 4.04
CA LEU A 60 -7.95 -2.13 5.34
C LEU A 60 -6.64 -2.85 5.61
N TRP A 61 -5.59 -2.08 5.87
CA TRP A 61 -4.34 -2.55 6.46
C TRP A 61 -4.44 -2.49 7.98
N ILE A 62 -4.28 -3.64 8.63
CA ILE A 62 -4.43 -3.79 10.09
C ILE A 62 -3.16 -4.44 10.64
N PRO A 63 -2.41 -3.75 11.54
CA PRO A 63 -1.35 -4.37 12.32
C PRO A 63 -1.93 -5.43 13.25
N GLN A 64 -1.40 -6.65 13.20
CA GLN A 64 -1.80 -7.77 14.04
C GLN A 64 -0.57 -8.59 14.43
N GLU A 65 -0.24 -8.58 15.72
CA GLU A 65 0.97 -9.21 16.27
C GLU A 65 2.24 -8.74 15.52
N GLN A 66 2.86 -9.64 14.75
CA GLN A 66 4.08 -9.42 13.98
C GLN A 66 3.83 -9.13 12.48
N TYR A 67 2.56 -8.99 12.10
CA TYR A 67 2.13 -8.84 10.71
C TYR A 67 1.38 -7.53 10.49
N ILE A 68 1.35 -7.07 9.24
CA ILE A 68 0.35 -6.10 8.78
C ILE A 68 -0.47 -6.78 7.70
N ASN A 69 -1.76 -6.98 7.97
CA ASN A 69 -2.66 -7.74 7.10
C ASN A 69 -3.55 -6.80 6.31
N LEU A 70 -3.75 -7.09 5.03
CA LEU A 70 -4.71 -6.43 4.16
C LEU A 70 -6.00 -7.23 4.11
N TYR A 71 -7.12 -6.56 4.41
CA TYR A 71 -8.45 -7.14 4.33
C TYR A 71 -9.34 -6.42 3.32
N SER A 72 -10.26 -7.16 2.70
CA SER A 72 -11.40 -6.57 2.01
C SER A 72 -12.32 -5.85 3.01
N SER A 73 -12.93 -4.73 2.59
CA SER A 73 -14.01 -4.12 3.35
C SER A 73 -15.32 -4.88 3.14
N GLY A 74 -16.06 -5.20 4.20
CA GLY A 74 -17.38 -5.85 4.10
C GLY A 74 -17.79 -6.58 5.38
N SER A 75 -18.96 -7.22 5.35
CA SER A 75 -19.50 -8.01 6.48
C SER A 75 -18.72 -9.30 6.75
N SER A 76 -17.96 -9.79 5.76
CA SER A 76 -17.05 -10.93 5.89
C SER A 76 -15.69 -10.57 5.30
N PRO A 77 -14.80 -9.92 6.09
CA PRO A 77 -13.48 -9.51 5.63
C PRO A 77 -12.62 -10.71 5.25
N ARG A 78 -11.99 -10.66 4.08
CA ARG A 78 -11.06 -11.70 3.58
C ARG A 78 -9.63 -11.19 3.65
N LEU A 79 -8.71 -12.04 4.08
CA LEU A 79 -7.28 -11.74 4.05
C LEU A 79 -6.77 -11.80 2.60
N LEU A 80 -6.29 -10.66 2.10
CA LEU A 80 -5.86 -10.49 0.71
C LEU A 80 -4.35 -10.38 0.57
N ALA A 81 -3.67 -9.83 1.57
CA ALA A 81 -2.23 -9.75 1.61
C ALA A 81 -1.71 -9.69 3.05
N ARG A 82 -0.44 -10.01 3.25
CA ARG A 82 0.24 -9.96 4.54
C ARG A 82 1.66 -9.45 4.37
N ILE A 83 2.03 -8.48 5.19
CA ILE A 83 3.40 -8.01 5.33
C ILE A 83 4.02 -8.70 6.53
N CYS A 84 5.14 -9.38 6.29
CA CYS A 84 5.98 -10.01 7.29
C CYS A 84 7.35 -9.32 7.32
N ARG A 85 7.85 -9.00 8.52
CA ARG A 85 9.23 -8.51 8.69
C ARG A 85 10.12 -9.63 9.21
N GLY A 86 11.14 -9.99 8.44
CA GLY A 86 12.19 -10.94 8.81
C GLY A 86 13.52 -10.25 9.13
N HIS A 87 14.60 -11.04 9.19
CA HIS A 87 15.97 -10.55 9.43
C HIS A 87 16.48 -9.71 8.25
N GLY A 88 16.14 -8.43 8.22
CA GLY A 88 16.55 -7.48 7.18
C GLY A 88 15.73 -7.54 5.89
N THR A 89 14.65 -8.33 5.88
CA THR A 89 13.77 -8.49 4.71
C THR A 89 12.32 -8.15 5.08
N ILE A 90 11.60 -7.57 4.11
CA ILE A 90 10.16 -7.36 4.17
C ILE A 90 9.56 -8.26 3.10
N THR A 91 8.66 -9.15 3.49
CA THR A 91 7.95 -10.06 2.58
C THR A 91 6.51 -9.61 2.49
N LEU A 92 5.99 -9.51 1.26
CA LEU A 92 4.58 -9.30 0.96
C LEU A 92 4.02 -10.60 0.39
N ASP A 93 3.24 -11.31 1.19
CA ASP A 93 2.44 -12.45 0.71
C ASP A 93 1.13 -11.92 0.16
N ILE A 94 0.75 -12.33 -1.05
CA ILE A 94 -0.48 -11.86 -1.71
C ILE A 94 -1.33 -13.05 -2.15
N ALA A 95 -2.63 -13.00 -1.85
CA ALA A 95 -3.59 -14.01 -2.27
C ALA A 95 -3.88 -13.91 -3.77
N ALA A 96 -4.18 -15.05 -4.41
CA ALA A 96 -4.56 -15.07 -5.83
C ALA A 96 -5.81 -14.22 -6.13
N GLU A 97 -6.76 -14.15 -5.19
CA GLU A 97 -7.94 -13.27 -5.28
C GLU A 97 -7.52 -11.78 -5.34
N ALA A 98 -6.56 -11.36 -4.53
CA ALA A 98 -6.06 -9.99 -4.52
C ALA A 98 -5.37 -9.62 -5.86
N MET A 99 -4.68 -10.58 -6.47
CA MET A 99 -4.09 -10.43 -7.81
C MET A 99 -5.18 -10.21 -8.87
N GLN A 100 -6.27 -10.98 -8.83
CA GLN A 100 -7.40 -10.84 -9.76
C GLN A 100 -8.13 -9.50 -9.59
N LEU A 101 -8.13 -8.96 -8.37
CA LEU A 101 -8.66 -7.62 -8.06
C LEU A 101 -7.72 -6.48 -8.49
N GLY A 102 -6.55 -6.78 -9.08
CA GLY A 102 -5.60 -5.76 -9.53
C GLY A 102 -4.86 -5.05 -8.39
N LEU A 103 -4.70 -5.72 -7.24
CA LEU A 103 -4.12 -5.09 -6.04
C LEU A 103 -2.59 -5.16 -5.97
N LEU A 104 -1.91 -5.79 -6.92
CA LEU A 104 -0.48 -6.06 -6.79
C LEU A 104 0.35 -4.77 -6.61
N GLU A 105 0.24 -3.83 -7.54
CA GLU A 105 1.01 -2.58 -7.50
C GLU A 105 0.63 -1.73 -6.29
N ALA A 106 -0.67 -1.68 -5.95
CA ALA A 106 -1.18 -1.01 -4.76
C ALA A 106 -0.60 -1.60 -3.48
N ALA A 107 -0.59 -2.93 -3.36
CA ALA A 107 -0.06 -3.62 -2.20
C ALA A 107 1.46 -3.45 -2.06
N ILE A 108 2.20 -3.45 -3.16
CA ILE A 108 3.65 -3.18 -3.15
C ILE A 108 3.95 -1.77 -2.65
N ILE A 109 3.28 -0.75 -3.20
CA ILE A 109 3.50 0.64 -2.79
C ILE A 109 3.05 0.86 -1.34
N ALA A 110 1.92 0.29 -0.94
CA ALA A 110 1.48 0.34 0.45
C ALA A 110 2.50 -0.31 1.38
N THR A 111 3.01 -1.49 1.03
CA THR A 111 4.07 -2.17 1.81
C THR A 111 5.30 -1.29 1.97
N MET A 112 5.75 -0.64 0.90
CA MET A 112 6.89 0.27 0.95
C MET A 112 6.63 1.45 1.89
N LEU A 113 5.48 2.12 1.75
CA LEU A 113 5.13 3.27 2.59
C LEU A 113 4.96 2.88 4.06
N LEU A 114 4.32 1.74 4.35
CA LEU A 114 4.11 1.24 5.71
C LEU A 114 5.42 0.82 6.40
N GLN A 115 6.46 0.50 5.63
CA GLN A 115 7.72 -0.04 6.16
C GLN A 115 8.92 0.92 6.01
N CYS A 116 8.74 2.10 5.39
CA CYS A 116 9.83 3.04 5.10
C CYS A 116 10.41 3.76 6.32
N GLY A 117 9.73 3.73 7.48
CA GLY A 117 10.15 4.42 8.69
C GLY A 117 10.01 5.95 8.65
N GLN A 118 9.44 6.52 7.58
CA GLN A 118 9.11 7.94 7.49
C GLN A 118 7.65 8.19 7.87
N ASN A 119 7.37 9.41 8.35
CA ASN A 119 5.98 9.85 8.47
C ASN A 119 5.39 10.10 7.08
N ILE A 120 4.23 9.52 6.80
CA ILE A 120 3.50 9.67 5.54
C ILE A 120 2.23 10.54 5.68
N ASP A 121 1.89 10.91 6.93
CA ASP A 121 0.74 11.77 7.29
C ASP A 121 1.14 13.25 7.36
#